data_AF-A0A930G2M4-F1
#
_entry.id   AF-A0A930G2M4-F1
#
_cell.length_a   1.000
_cell.length_b   1.000
_cell.length_c   1.000
_cell.angle_alpha   90.00
_cell.angle_beta   90.00
_cell.angle_gamma   90.00
#
_symmetry.space_group_name_H-M   'P 1'
#
loop_
_entity.id
_entity.type
_entity.pdbx_description
1 polymer ?
#
loop_
_entity_poly.entity_id
_entity_poly.type
_entity_poly.pdbx_seq_one_letter_code
_entity_poly.pdbx_strand_id
1 'polypeptide(L)'
;MLHTDDSLRFTPAEVEEFRSLGIDFDGVRTQADVEAALATWTNVLGEERPDLLEKIALEMARAKGVLPPPRLSVVGPEPDLPRRS
;
A
#
# COMPACT_ATOMS: atom_id res chain seq x y z
N MET A 1 0.63 2.67 17.72
CA MET A 1 0.77 1.21 17.71
C MET A 1 1.81 0.87 18.76
N LEU A 2 1.44 0.08 19.76
CA LEU A 2 2.37 -0.43 20.77
C LEU A 2 2.86 -1.80 20.34
N HIS A 3 4.17 -2.03 20.43
CA HIS A 3 4.79 -3.32 20.16
C HIS A 3 5.59 -3.75 21.40
N THR A 4 5.39 -4.99 21.81
CA THR A 4 6.11 -5.61 22.94
C THR A 4 6.35 -7.06 22.56
N ASP A 5 7.61 -7.43 22.35
CA ASP A 5 8.02 -8.72 21.80
C ASP A 5 7.21 -9.06 20.53
N ASP A 6 6.39 -10.12 20.56
CA ASP A 6 5.51 -10.55 19.46
C ASP A 6 4.08 -9.97 19.53
N SER A 7 3.78 -9.16 20.55
CA SER A 7 2.46 -8.57 20.74
C SER A 7 2.39 -7.16 20.16
N LEU A 8 1.40 -6.94 19.31
CA LEU A 8 0.99 -5.65 18.76
C LEU A 8 -0.37 -5.25 19.31
N ARG A 9 -0.52 -3.95 19.56
CA ARG A 9 -1.80 -3.37 19.94
C ARG A 9 -1.98 -2.01 19.30
N PHE A 10 -3.07 -1.88 18.57
CA PHE A 10 -3.58 -0.62 18.04
C PHE A 10 -4.50 0.04 19.06
N THR A 11 -4.50 1.37 19.08
CA THR A 11 -5.53 2.13 19.80
C THR A 11 -6.84 2.15 18.99
N PRO A 12 -8.01 2.39 19.61
CA PRO A 12 -9.26 2.51 18.86
C PRO A 12 -9.22 3.58 17.77
N ALA A 13 -8.50 4.68 18.00
CA ALA A 13 -8.33 5.75 17.03
C ALA A 13 -7.52 5.28 15.80
N GLU A 14 -6.43 4.54 16.03
CA GLU A 14 -5.63 3.96 14.94
C GLU A 14 -6.43 2.94 14.13
N VAL A 15 -7.21 2.08 14.80
CA VAL A 15 -8.10 1.12 14.11
C VAL A 15 -9.08 1.85 13.18
N GLU A 16 -9.68 2.95 13.66
CA GLU A 16 -10.61 3.73 12.83
C GLU A 16 -9.92 4.44 11.67
N GLU A 17 -8.70 4.93 11.87
CA GLU A 17 -7.89 5.52 10.80
C GLU A 17 -7.62 4.51 9.69
N PHE A 18 -7.18 3.29 10.01
CA PHE A 18 -6.94 2.25 9.01
C PHE A 18 -8.24 1.77 8.35
N ARG A 19 -9.34 1.69 9.11
CA ARG A 19 -10.65 1.34 8.58
C ARG A 19 -11.13 2.34 7.52
N SER A 20 -10.80 3.62 7.67
CA SER A 20 -11.09 4.64 6.64
C SER A 20 -10.39 4.38 5.31
N LEU A 21 -9.29 3.63 5.32
CA LEU A 21 -8.53 3.16 4.15
C LEU A 21 -8.97 1.77 3.66
N GLY A 22 -9.97 1.17 4.32
CA GLY A 22 -10.46 -0.18 4.04
C GLY A 22 -9.61 -1.30 4.65
N ILE A 23 -8.72 -1.00 5.59
CA ILE A 23 -7.87 -1.98 6.28
C ILE A 23 -8.39 -2.14 7.71
N ASP A 24 -8.88 -3.32 8.07
CA ASP A 24 -9.36 -3.57 9.44
C ASP A 24 -8.27 -4.20 10.30
N PHE A 25 -7.85 -3.46 11.34
CA PHE A 25 -6.93 -3.96 12.36
C PHE A 25 -7.63 -4.29 13.68
N ASP A 26 -8.96 -4.33 13.71
CA ASP A 26 -9.65 -4.87 14.87
C ASP A 26 -9.27 -6.34 15.11
N GLY A 27 -8.89 -6.67 16.34
CA GLY A 27 -8.44 -8.01 16.71
C GLY A 27 -7.04 -8.43 16.24
N VAL A 28 -6.30 -7.57 15.53
CA VAL A 28 -4.89 -7.80 15.14
C VAL A 28 -3.98 -7.72 16.37
N ARG A 29 -3.21 -8.79 16.63
CA ARG A 29 -2.38 -8.91 17.84
C ARG A 29 -0.93 -9.22 17.57
N THR A 30 -0.57 -9.59 16.35
CA THR A 30 0.79 -10.00 15.97
C THR A 30 1.20 -9.39 14.64
N GLN A 31 2.50 -9.43 14.34
CA GLN A 31 3.01 -8.93 13.05
C GLN A 31 2.46 -9.75 11.88
N ALA A 32 2.28 -11.06 12.08
CA ALA A 32 1.66 -11.95 11.10
C ALA A 32 0.19 -11.56 10.81
N ASP A 33 -0.56 -11.12 11.82
CA ASP A 33 -1.94 -10.64 11.63
C ASP A 33 -1.97 -9.36 10.77
N VAL A 34 -1.02 -8.45 10.99
CA VAL A 34 -0.86 -7.23 10.17
C VAL A 34 -0.58 -7.62 8.72
N GLU A 35 0.35 -8.53 8.49
CA GLU A 35 0.71 -9.01 7.15
C GLU A 35 -0.49 -9.68 6.45
N ALA A 36 -1.27 -10.48 7.18
CA ALA A 36 -2.48 -11.10 6.65
C ALA A 36 -3.54 -10.06 6.25
N ALA A 37 -3.82 -9.07 7.11
CA ALA A 37 -4.77 -8.00 6.82
C ALA A 37 -4.33 -7.16 5.60
N LEU A 38 -3.05 -6.80 5.52
CA LEU A 38 -2.50 -6.08 4.37
C LEU A 38 -2.54 -6.93 3.09
N ALA A 39 -2.25 -8.23 3.17
CA ALA A 39 -2.33 -9.13 2.02
C ALA A 39 -3.76 -9.19 1.46
N THR A 40 -4.76 -9.37 2.33
CA THR A 40 -6.19 -9.32 1.94
C THR A 40 -6.54 -7.99 1.27
N TRP A 41 -6.15 -6.86 1.86
CA TRP A 41 -6.41 -5.55 1.29
C TRP A 41 -5.73 -5.35 -0.08
N THR A 42 -4.46 -5.74 -0.23
CA THR A 42 -3.75 -5.63 -1.52
C THR A 42 -4.32 -6.55 -2.59
N ASN A 43 -4.84 -7.73 -2.23
CA ASN A 43 -5.48 -8.63 -3.18
C ASN A 43 -6.77 -8.00 -3.72
N VAL A 44 -7.64 -7.51 -2.83
CA VAL A 44 -8.87 -6.81 -3.23
C VAL A 44 -8.54 -5.59 -4.09
N LEU A 45 -7.54 -4.80 -3.70
CA LEU A 45 -7.13 -3.63 -4.47
C LEU A 45 -6.57 -4.02 -5.84
N GLY A 46 -5.83 -5.12 -5.93
CA GLY A 46 -5.28 -5.63 -7.19
C GLY A 46 -6.36 -6.14 -8.15
N GLU A 47 -7.44 -6.72 -7.63
CA GLU A 47 -8.58 -7.19 -8.44
C GLU A 47 -9.47 -6.03 -8.90
N GLU A 48 -9.83 -5.13 -7.98
CA GLU A 48 -10.82 -4.09 -8.26
C GLU A 48 -10.20 -2.83 -8.88
N ARG A 49 -9.00 -2.44 -8.45
CA ARG A 49 -8.32 -1.18 -8.80
C ARG A 49 -6.81 -1.35 -8.96
N PRO A 50 -6.36 -2.19 -9.92
CA PRO A 50 -4.94 -2.44 -10.14
C PRO A 50 -4.14 -1.14 -10.37
N ASP A 51 -4.74 -0.14 -11.03
CA ASP A 51 -4.13 1.17 -11.27
C ASP A 51 -3.72 1.92 -9.98
N LEU A 52 -4.50 1.77 -8.90
CA LEU A 52 -4.17 2.37 -7.62
C LEU A 52 -3.06 1.59 -6.90
N LEU A 53 -3.09 0.26 -6.97
CA LEU A 53 -2.03 -0.57 -6.41
C LEU A 53 -0.67 -0.27 -7.05
N GLU A 54 -0.64 -0.05 -8.37
CA GLU A 54 0.57 0.36 -9.09
C GLU A 54 1.11 1.72 -8.60
N LYS A 55 0.24 2.71 -8.43
CA LYS A 55 0.61 4.04 -7.89
C LYS A 55 1.18 3.93 -6.48
N ILE A 56 0.55 3.15 -5.61
CA ILE A 56 1.03 2.93 -4.24
C ILE A 56 2.41 2.26 -4.26
N ALA A 57 2.61 1.25 -5.12
CA ALA A 57 3.90 0.60 -5.27
C ALA A 57 5.00 1.55 -5.79
N LEU A 58 4.67 2.43 -6.74
CA LEU A 58 5.58 3.47 -7.24
C LEU A 58 5.97 4.46 -6.14
N GLU A 59 5.00 4.99 -5.40
CA GLU A 59 5.27 5.94 -4.31
C GLU A 59 6.04 5.29 -3.16
N MET A 60 5.78 4.01 -2.84
CA MET A 60 6.60 3.25 -1.89
C MET A 60 8.04 3.09 -2.37
N ALA A 61 8.25 2.83 -3.66
CA ALA A 61 9.59 2.70 -4.23
C ALA A 61 10.35 4.03 -4.14
N ARG A 62 9.69 5.15 -4.47
CA ARG A 62 10.23 6.51 -4.30
C ARG A 62 10.60 6.80 -2.85
N ALA A 63 9.70 6.53 -1.91
CA ALA A 63 9.92 6.77 -0.48
C ALA A 63 11.09 5.95 0.08
N LYS A 64 11.27 4.71 -0.42
CA LYS A 64 12.37 3.82 -0.04
C LYS A 64 13.67 4.06 -0.83
N GLY A 65 13.67 4.92 -1.84
CA GLY A 65 14.81 5.14 -2.72
C GLY A 65 15.20 3.90 -3.54
N VAL A 66 14.26 3.00 -3.81
CA VAL A 66 14.49 1.78 -4.60
C VAL A 66 13.81 1.87 -5.95
N LEU A 67 14.27 1.06 -6.89
CA LEU A 67 13.61 0.95 -8.19
C LEU A 67 12.26 0.23 -8.04
N PRO A 68 11.20 0.71 -8.71
CA PRO A 68 9.95 -0.01 -8.73
C PRO A 68 10.11 -1.35 -9.48
N PRO A 69 9.22 -2.33 -9.24
CA PRO A 69 9.21 -3.57 -10.00
C PRO A 69 9.24 -3.31 -11.52
N PRO A 70 9.91 -4.16 -12.33
CA PRO A 70 10.09 -3.93 -13.78
C PRO A 70 8.77 -3.69 -14.53
N ARG A 71 7.69 -4.35 -14.11
CA ARG A 71 6.34 -4.16 -14.68
C ARG A 71 5.79 -2.74 -14.52
N LEU A 72 6.24 -2.01 -13.50
CA LEU A 72 5.84 -0.63 -13.19
C LEU A 72 6.83 0.40 -13.72
N SER A 73 7.97 -0.04 -14.29
CA SER A 73 8.99 0.84 -14.87
C SER A 73 8.64 1.31 -16.29
N VAL A 74 7.55 0.80 -16.87
CA VAL A 74 7.20 0.97 -18.30
C VAL A 74 6.38 2.24 -18.56
N VAL A 75 5.76 2.86 -17.55
CA VAL A 75 5.08 4.16 -17.72
C VAL A 75 6.05 5.27 -17.34
N GLY A 76 6.99 5.55 -18.26
CA GLY A 76 7.71 6.83 -18.25
C GLY A 76 6.72 7.98 -18.46
N PRO A 77 7.03 9.21 -18.00
CA PRO A 77 6.21 10.37 -18.31
C PRO A 77 6.09 10.46 -19.83
N GLU A 78 4.85 10.56 -20.32
CA GLU A 78 4.57 10.76 -21.74
C GLU A 78 5.39 11.97 -22.22
N PRO A 79 6.31 11.81 -23.19
CA PRO A 79 7.05 12.96 -23.69
C PRO A 79 6.05 13.88 -24.41
N ASP A 80 5.99 15.12 -23.94
CA ASP A 80 5.21 16.20 -24.54
C ASP A 80 5.75 16.45 -25.96
N LEU A 81 5.19 15.75 -26.94
CA LEU A 81 5.58 15.90 -28.34
C LEU A 81 5.04 17.23 -28.85
N PRO A 82 5.88 18.15 -29.36
CA PRO A 82 5.39 19.42 -29.86
C PRO A 82 4.51 19.16 -31.07
N ARG A 83 3.27 19.72 -31.03
CA ARG A 83 2.39 19.79 -32.19
C ARG A 83 3.14 20.52 -33.30
N ARG A 84 3.53 19.80 -34.34
CA ARG A 84 4.04 20.41 -35.58
C ARG A 84 2.88 21.16 -36.23
N SER A 85 3.05 22.48 -36.31
CA SER A 85 2.29 23.42 -37.14
C SER A 85 2.44 23.14 -38.62
#